data_AF-A0A953DXA1-F1
#
_entry.id   AF-A0A953DXA1-F1
#
_cell.length_a   1.000
_cell.length_b   1.000
_cell.length_c   1.000
_cell.angle_alpha   90.00
_cell.angle_beta   90.00
_cell.angle_gamma   90.00
#
_symmetry.space_group_name_H-M   'P 1'
#
loop_
_entity.id
_entity.type
_entity.pdbx_description
1 polymer ?
#
loop_
_entity_poly.entity_id
_entity_poly.type
_entity_poly.pdbx_seq_one_letter_code
_entity_poly.pdbx_strand_id
1 'polypeptide(L)'
;MSTNLISSGTTAREKLNLRTPDVMAAVQQQVESHYRSEIVERIRRSGGIVSVGDTTVRLAKQFGFCYGVERAIDLAYAARKVFKNRRLFIVGEIIHNPEVNQQIASLGIKNLTGPNKQADISDLGPEDVVIIPAFGTELSIQRQIKERGCQIVDTT
;
A
#
# COMPACT_ATOMS: atom_id res chain seq x y z
N MET A 1 42.22 -34.51 9.22
CA MET A 1 41.04 -33.91 9.87
C MET A 1 40.82 -32.56 9.22
N SER A 2 39.97 -32.52 8.19
CA SER A 2 39.71 -31.31 7.41
C SER A 2 38.36 -30.76 7.81
N THR A 3 38.39 -29.64 8.54
CA THR A 3 37.23 -28.89 9.00
C THR A 3 36.65 -28.13 7.82
N ASN A 4 35.49 -28.57 7.31
CA ASN A 4 34.73 -27.79 6.33
C ASN A 4 34.04 -26.62 7.03
N LEU A 5 34.39 -25.40 6.64
CA LEU A 5 33.67 -24.18 6.98
C LEU A 5 32.24 -24.26 6.43
N ILE A 6 31.26 -24.11 7.31
CA ILE A 6 29.86 -23.90 6.93
C ILE A 6 29.75 -22.46 6.42
N SER A 7 29.66 -22.32 5.10
CA SER A 7 29.30 -21.07 4.44
C SER A 7 27.84 -20.74 4.76
N SER A 8 27.62 -19.76 5.65
CA SER A 8 26.29 -19.19 5.90
C SER A 8 25.93 -18.25 4.75
N GLY A 9 25.43 -18.82 3.65
CA GLY A 9 24.88 -18.05 2.55
C GLY A 9 23.50 -17.49 2.91
N THR A 10 23.38 -16.16 2.95
CA THR A 10 22.09 -15.47 2.97
C THR A 10 21.34 -15.80 1.68
N THR A 11 20.37 -16.70 1.74
CA THR A 11 19.48 -16.98 0.62
C THR A 11 18.66 -15.72 0.32
N ALA A 12 18.78 -15.21 -0.91
CA ALA A 12 17.93 -14.12 -1.38
C ALA A 12 16.46 -14.55 -1.23
N ARG A 13 15.69 -13.80 -0.43
CA ARG A 13 14.25 -14.09 -0.25
C ARG A 13 13.54 -14.02 -1.61
N GLU A 14 12.77 -15.05 -1.92
CA GLU A 14 12.01 -15.14 -3.17
C GLU A 14 11.08 -13.93 -3.35
N LYS A 15 10.94 -13.48 -4.59
CA LYS A 15 9.97 -12.44 -4.95
C LYS A 15 8.55 -13.00 -4.76
N LEU A 16 7.91 -12.62 -3.65
CA LEU A 16 6.53 -13.00 -3.38
C LEU A 16 5.57 -12.17 -4.23
N ASN A 17 4.64 -12.84 -4.92
CA ASN A 17 3.53 -12.16 -5.60
C ASN A 17 2.38 -11.92 -4.61
N LEU A 18 2.11 -10.67 -4.27
CA LEU A 18 1.03 -10.29 -3.36
C LEU A 18 -0.35 -10.21 -4.03
N ARG A 19 -0.41 -10.24 -5.37
CA ARG A 19 -1.65 -10.04 -6.14
C ARG A 19 -2.22 -11.36 -6.65
N THR A 20 -2.17 -12.41 -5.85
CA THR A 20 -2.84 -13.66 -6.19
C THR A 20 -4.36 -13.44 -6.23
N PRO A 21 -5.12 -14.18 -7.08
CA PRO A 21 -6.55 -13.92 -7.26
C PRO A 21 -7.37 -13.95 -5.96
N ASP A 22 -7.04 -14.86 -5.05
CA ASP A 22 -7.68 -15.01 -3.74
C ASP A 22 -7.41 -13.81 -2.82
N VAL A 23 -6.17 -13.33 -2.77
CA VAL A 23 -5.81 -12.14 -2.00
C VAL A 23 -6.51 -10.91 -2.58
N MET A 24 -6.48 -10.75 -3.90
CA MET A 24 -7.08 -9.60 -4.57
C MET A 24 -8.60 -9.58 -4.42
N ALA A 25 -9.29 -10.71 -4.44
CA ALA A 25 -10.72 -10.77 -4.16
C ALA A 25 -11.03 -10.23 -2.75
N ALA A 26 -10.26 -10.65 -1.74
CA ALA A 26 -10.42 -10.17 -0.36
C ALA A 26 -9.99 -8.70 -0.18
N VAL A 27 -9.06 -8.19 -0.98
CA VAL A 27 -8.67 -6.77 -1.01
C VAL A 27 -9.78 -5.92 -1.62
N GLN A 28 -10.27 -6.29 -2.80
CA GLN A 28 -11.31 -5.55 -3.50
C GLN A 28 -12.58 -5.41 -2.67
N GLN A 29 -13.02 -6.48 -2.00
CA GLN A 29 -14.17 -6.41 -1.08
C GLN A 29 -13.99 -5.35 0.03
N GLN A 30 -12.77 -5.20 0.53
CA GLN A 30 -12.48 -4.23 1.59
C GLN A 30 -12.31 -2.81 1.04
N VAL A 31 -11.61 -2.66 -0.08
CA VAL A 31 -11.36 -1.37 -0.76
C VAL A 31 -12.68 -0.77 -1.27
N GLU A 32 -13.55 -1.57 -1.89
CA GLU A 32 -14.86 -1.10 -2.36
C GLU A 32 -15.72 -0.55 -1.22
N SER A 33 -15.65 -1.13 -0.03
CA SER A 33 -16.41 -0.65 1.13
C SER A 33 -16.02 0.76 1.58
N HIS A 34 -14.78 1.18 1.29
CA HIS A 34 -14.26 2.49 1.70
C HIS A 34 -14.44 3.58 0.65
N TYR A 35 -14.40 3.24 -0.65
CA TYR A 35 -14.32 4.26 -1.72
C TYR A 35 -15.53 4.31 -2.66
N ARG A 36 -16.53 3.42 -2.46
CA ARG A 36 -17.76 3.43 -3.24
C ARG A 36 -18.75 4.46 -2.68
N SER A 37 -19.34 5.25 -3.57
CA SER A 37 -20.39 6.22 -3.23
C SER A 37 -21.69 5.92 -3.97
N GLU A 38 -22.75 5.59 -3.23
CA GLU A 38 -24.08 5.35 -3.80
C GLU A 38 -24.64 6.58 -4.52
N ILE A 39 -24.28 7.79 -4.08
CA ILE A 39 -24.68 9.03 -4.76
C ILE A 39 -24.01 9.13 -6.13
N VAL A 40 -22.70 8.89 -6.21
CA VAL A 40 -21.96 8.91 -7.48
C VAL A 40 -22.50 7.84 -8.42
N GLU A 41 -22.75 6.63 -7.92
CA GLU A 41 -23.32 5.54 -8.71
C GLU A 41 -24.74 5.87 -9.21
N ARG A 42 -25.57 6.52 -8.39
CA ARG A 42 -26.89 6.99 -8.82
C ARG A 42 -26.77 8.01 -9.95
N ILE A 43 -25.90 9.01 -9.82
CA ILE A 43 -25.72 10.05 -10.85
C ILE A 43 -25.14 9.44 -12.14
N ARG A 44 -24.20 8.48 -12.05
CA ARG A 44 -23.70 7.73 -13.20
C ARG A 44 -24.82 7.01 -13.94
N ARG A 45 -25.70 6.28 -13.22
CA ARG A 45 -26.86 5.59 -13.81
C ARG A 45 -27.85 6.55 -14.49
N SER A 46 -27.92 7.80 -14.03
CA SER A 46 -28.73 8.87 -14.65
C SER A 46 -28.06 9.56 -15.84
N GLY A 47 -26.97 9.02 -16.39
CA GLY A 47 -26.24 9.62 -17.51
C GLY A 47 -25.20 10.66 -17.11
N GLY A 48 -24.81 10.69 -15.83
CA GLY A 48 -23.75 11.57 -15.31
C GLY A 48 -24.20 13.00 -15.04
N ILE A 49 -25.50 13.30 -15.14
CA ILE A 49 -26.08 14.62 -14.88
C ILE A 49 -27.29 14.44 -13.97
N VAL A 50 -27.41 15.30 -12.95
CA VAL A 50 -28.60 15.39 -12.11
C VAL A 50 -28.91 16.85 -11.81
N SER A 51 -30.18 17.20 -11.76
CA SER A 51 -30.65 18.53 -11.36
C SER A 51 -31.44 18.43 -10.05
N VAL A 52 -31.15 19.33 -9.12
CA VAL A 52 -31.81 19.45 -7.81
C VAL A 52 -32.19 20.91 -7.62
N GLY A 53 -33.49 21.22 -7.74
CA GLY A 53 -33.96 22.60 -7.86
C GLY A 53 -33.29 23.29 -9.05
N ASP A 54 -32.72 24.47 -8.80
CA ASP A 54 -32.02 25.27 -9.82
C ASP A 54 -30.52 24.90 -9.98
N THR A 55 -30.05 23.87 -9.25
CA THR A 55 -28.64 23.43 -9.29
C THR A 55 -28.48 22.19 -10.15
N THR A 56 -27.52 22.19 -11.07
CA THR A 56 -27.18 21.01 -11.89
C THR A 56 -25.78 20.51 -11.56
N VAL A 57 -25.68 19.24 -11.21
CA VAL A 57 -24.42 18.53 -10.98
C VAL A 57 -24.10 17.69 -12.21
N ARG A 58 -22.89 17.85 -12.75
CA ARG A 58 -22.38 17.08 -13.88
C ARG A 58 -21.10 16.37 -13.45
N LEU A 59 -21.08 15.05 -13.56
CA LEU A 59 -19.86 14.28 -13.33
C LEU A 59 -18.90 14.47 -14.50
N ALA A 60 -17.62 14.60 -14.17
CA ALA A 60 -16.57 14.52 -15.16
C ALA A 60 -16.59 13.14 -15.85
N LYS A 61 -16.16 13.08 -17.11
CA LYS A 61 -16.07 11.81 -17.83
C LYS A 61 -15.04 10.85 -17.20
N GLN A 62 -13.98 11.42 -16.63
CA GLN A 62 -12.89 10.69 -15.99
C GLN A 62 -12.61 11.36 -14.64
N PHE A 63 -12.78 10.62 -13.55
CA PHE A 63 -12.50 11.04 -12.18
C PHE A 63 -12.33 9.80 -11.29
N GLY A 64 -11.66 9.97 -10.16
CA GLY A 64 -11.32 8.89 -9.24
C GLY A 64 -9.84 8.56 -9.26
N PHE A 65 -9.49 7.37 -8.78
CA PHE A 65 -8.11 6.91 -8.75
C PHE A 65 -7.62 6.48 -10.13
N CYS A 66 -6.36 6.79 -10.42
CA CYS A 66 -5.69 6.20 -11.57
C CYS A 66 -5.18 4.80 -11.20
N TYR A 67 -4.86 3.99 -12.21
CA TYR A 67 -4.36 2.63 -12.01
C TYR A 67 -3.15 2.54 -11.05
N GLY A 68 -2.23 3.51 -11.11
CA GLY A 68 -1.07 3.54 -10.21
C GLY A 68 -1.46 3.68 -8.74
N VAL A 69 -2.45 4.54 -8.47
CA VAL A 69 -3.00 4.74 -7.12
C VAL A 69 -3.76 3.50 -6.66
N GLU A 70 -4.63 2.94 -7.50
CA GLU A 70 -5.36 1.71 -7.20
C GLU A 70 -4.39 0.56 -6.86
N ARG A 71 -3.37 0.37 -7.69
CA ARG A 71 -2.33 -0.65 -7.46
C ARG A 71 -1.61 -0.43 -6.13
N ALA A 72 -1.26 0.80 -5.77
CA ALA A 72 -0.55 1.09 -4.53
C ALA A 72 -1.40 0.80 -3.30
N ILE A 73 -2.67 1.20 -3.33
CA ILE A 73 -3.65 0.88 -2.28
C ILE A 73 -3.81 -0.64 -2.19
N ASP A 74 -4.07 -1.32 -3.31
CA ASP A 74 -4.25 -2.77 -3.36
C ASP A 74 -3.07 -3.52 -2.76
N LEU A 75 -1.84 -3.14 -3.10
CA LEU A 75 -0.63 -3.76 -2.58
C LEU A 75 -0.44 -3.54 -1.08
N ALA A 76 -0.82 -2.38 -0.54
CA ALA A 76 -0.75 -2.13 0.89
C ALA A 76 -1.76 -3.00 1.67
N TYR A 77 -3.00 -3.13 1.17
CA TYR A 77 -4.00 -4.02 1.74
C TYR A 77 -3.59 -5.50 1.61
N ALA A 78 -3.07 -5.89 0.44
CA ALA A 78 -2.57 -7.24 0.20
C ALA A 78 -1.41 -7.58 1.15
N ALA A 79 -0.47 -6.64 1.36
CA ALA A 79 0.64 -6.84 2.28
C ALA A 79 0.13 -7.14 3.69
N ARG A 80 -0.89 -6.42 4.16
CA ARG A 80 -1.49 -6.70 5.47
C ARG A 80 -2.10 -8.10 5.54
N LYS A 81 -2.82 -8.52 4.50
CA LYS A 81 -3.50 -9.84 4.44
C LYS A 81 -2.51 -11.01 4.32
N VAL A 82 -1.43 -10.84 3.57
CA VAL A 82 -0.40 -11.86 3.34
C VAL A 82 0.52 -11.98 4.56
N PHE A 83 0.97 -10.86 5.13
CA PHE A 83 1.97 -10.85 6.19
C PHE A 83 1.36 -10.70 7.59
N LYS A 84 0.26 -11.38 7.92
CA LYS A 84 -0.58 -11.16 9.13
C LYS A 84 0.20 -11.01 10.45
N ASN A 85 1.26 -11.78 10.64
CA ASN A 85 2.04 -11.82 11.89
C ASN A 85 3.32 -10.97 11.87
N ARG A 86 3.57 -10.22 10.80
CA ARG A 86 4.76 -9.36 10.66
C ARG A 86 4.39 -7.90 10.88
N ARG A 87 5.35 -7.12 11.38
CA ARG A 87 5.22 -5.67 11.46
C ARG A 87 5.31 -5.11 10.04
N LEU A 88 4.37 -4.23 9.71
CA LEU A 88 4.35 -3.54 8.43
C LEU A 88 4.67 -2.07 8.65
N PHE A 89 5.48 -1.55 7.75
CA PHE A 89 5.86 -0.16 7.72
C PHE A 89 5.67 0.41 6.32
N ILE A 90 5.57 1.73 6.23
CA ILE A 90 5.55 2.47 4.98
C ILE A 90 6.51 3.64 5.07
N VAL A 91 7.18 3.97 3.97
CA VAL A 91 7.97 5.20 3.87
C VAL A 91 7.04 6.33 3.44
N GLY A 92 6.72 7.24 4.35
CA GLY A 92 5.87 8.38 4.06
C GLY A 92 4.41 7.97 3.83
N GLU A 93 3.72 8.78 3.04
CA GLU A 93 2.32 8.55 2.67
C GLU A 93 2.22 7.55 1.50
N ILE A 94 1.19 6.71 1.43
CA ILE A 94 0.99 5.82 0.28
C ILE A 94 0.71 6.63 -1.00
N ILE A 95 -0.09 7.69 -0.84
CA ILE A 95 -0.47 8.71 -1.82
C ILE A 95 -0.78 10.01 -1.06
N HIS A 96 -0.84 11.17 -1.73
CA HIS A 96 -1.25 12.44 -1.10
C HIS A 96 -2.76 12.55 -0.89
N ASN A 97 -3.32 11.66 -0.07
CA ASN A 97 -4.72 11.67 0.35
C ASN A 97 -4.79 11.33 1.85
N PRO A 98 -5.14 12.29 2.72
CA PRO A 98 -5.17 12.08 4.17
C PRO A 98 -6.09 10.92 4.60
N GLU A 99 -7.26 10.78 3.97
CA GLU A 99 -8.23 9.73 4.28
C GLU A 99 -7.66 8.35 3.96
N VAL A 100 -7.05 8.19 2.78
CA VAL A 100 -6.40 6.93 2.39
C VAL A 100 -5.26 6.58 3.35
N ASN A 101 -4.43 7.55 3.74
CA ASN A 101 -3.35 7.31 4.70
C ASN A 101 -3.86 6.92 6.09
N GLN A 102 -4.96 7.51 6.55
CA GLN A 102 -5.59 7.13 7.81
C GLN A 102 -6.10 5.68 7.77
N GLN A 103 -6.66 5.25 6.64
CA GLN A 103 -7.06 3.85 6.45
C GLN A 103 -5.84 2.90 6.42
N ILE A 104 -4.76 3.26 5.73
CA ILE A 104 -3.52 2.46 5.76
C ILE A 104 -2.98 2.34 7.19
N ALA A 105 -2.98 3.44 7.95
CA ALA A 105 -2.57 3.41 9.36
C ALA A 105 -3.50 2.53 10.22
N SER A 106 -4.82 2.49 9.95
CA SER A 106 -5.76 1.64 10.68
C SER A 106 -5.58 0.14 10.42
N LEU A 107 -4.89 -0.23 9.32
CA LEU A 107 -4.40 -1.60 9.08
C LEU A 107 -3.18 -1.96 9.96
N GLY A 108 -2.74 -1.07 10.85
CA GLY A 108 -1.56 -1.25 11.68
C GLY A 108 -0.23 -1.09 10.94
N ILE A 109 -0.24 -0.42 9.78
CA ILE A 109 0.95 -0.11 8.99
C ILE A 109 1.53 1.20 9.53
N LYS A 110 2.77 1.17 10.03
CA LYS A 110 3.41 2.31 10.68
C LYS A 110 4.27 3.14 9.73
N ASN A 111 4.20 4.46 9.82
CA ASN A 111 5.01 5.33 8.97
C ASN A 111 6.44 5.53 9.53
N LEU A 112 7.46 5.46 8.67
CA LEU A 112 8.88 5.62 8.99
C LEU A 112 9.40 7.06 8.83
N THR A 113 8.69 7.91 8.07
CA THR A 113 9.17 9.25 7.70
C THR A 113 8.04 10.27 7.64
N GLY A 114 8.40 11.56 7.56
CA GLY A 114 7.44 12.64 7.42
C GLY A 114 6.70 12.99 8.74
N PRO A 115 5.63 13.81 8.65
CA PRO A 115 4.97 14.40 9.81
C PRO A 115 4.24 13.39 10.70
N ASN A 116 3.81 12.27 10.12
CA ASN A 116 3.08 11.20 10.82
C ASN A 116 3.99 10.02 11.20
N LYS A 117 5.30 10.25 11.35
CA LYS A 117 6.28 9.21 11.69
C LYS A 117 5.92 8.54 13.02
N GLN A 118 5.97 7.21 13.03
CA GLN A 118 5.60 6.34 14.16
C GLN A 118 6.72 5.36 14.55
N ALA A 119 7.76 5.22 13.72
CA ALA A 119 8.90 4.36 13.98
C ALA A 119 10.13 4.88 13.23
N ASP A 120 11.32 4.43 13.63
CA ASP A 120 12.57 4.74 12.96
C ASP A 120 13.02 3.60 12.03
N ILE A 121 13.73 3.94 10.95
CA ILE A 121 14.38 2.94 10.08
C ILE A 121 15.37 2.09 10.90
N SER A 122 15.94 2.63 11.97
CA SER A 122 16.82 1.90 12.89
C SER A 122 16.15 0.79 13.67
N ASP A 123 14.83 0.84 13.85
CA ASP A 123 14.03 -0.15 14.60
C ASP A 123 13.65 -1.38 13.76
N LEU A 124 13.95 -1.31 12.47
CA LEU A 124 13.67 -2.37 11.51
C LEU A 124 14.61 -3.55 11.70
N GLY A 125 14.05 -4.75 11.53
CA GLY A 125 14.74 -6.01 11.50
C GLY A 125 14.35 -6.86 10.28
N PRO A 126 15.01 -8.02 10.11
CA PRO A 126 14.82 -8.86 8.93
C PRO A 126 13.40 -9.39 8.80
N GLU A 127 12.64 -9.53 9.89
CA GLU A 127 11.26 -10.01 9.84
C GLU A 127 10.24 -8.91 9.51
N ASP A 128 10.65 -7.67 9.26
CA ASP A 128 9.74 -6.59 8.92
C ASP A 128 9.46 -6.49 7.42
N VAL A 129 8.31 -5.89 7.10
CA VAL A 129 7.89 -5.60 5.73
C VAL A 129 7.77 -4.10 5.57
N VAL A 130 8.41 -3.54 4.54
CA VAL A 130 8.36 -2.11 4.24
C VAL A 130 7.74 -1.88 2.87
N ILE A 131 6.70 -1.05 2.84
CA ILE A 131 6.01 -0.60 1.64
C ILE A 131 6.70 0.67 1.13
N ILE A 132 7.06 0.68 -0.14
CA ILE A 132 7.50 1.87 -0.86
C ILE A 132 6.26 2.47 -1.54
N PRO A 133 5.98 3.77 -1.35
CA PRO A 133 4.74 4.39 -1.82
C PRO A 133 4.72 4.58 -3.34
N ALA A 134 3.57 4.99 -3.89
CA ALA A 134 3.32 5.05 -5.34
C ALA A 134 4.29 5.98 -6.09
N PHE A 135 4.84 6.98 -5.40
CA PHE A 135 5.81 7.94 -5.93
C PHE A 135 7.27 7.55 -5.64
N GLY A 136 7.50 6.37 -5.08
CA GLY A 136 8.83 5.87 -4.76
C GLY A 136 9.43 6.45 -3.48
N THR A 137 10.72 6.21 -3.28
CA THR A 137 11.51 6.79 -2.18
C THR A 137 12.92 7.07 -2.66
N GLU A 138 13.67 7.86 -1.90
CA GLU A 138 15.10 8.04 -2.13
C GLU A 138 15.87 6.70 -2.10
N LEU A 139 16.87 6.58 -2.97
CA LEU A 139 17.74 5.40 -3.05
C LEU A 139 18.49 5.13 -1.75
N SER A 140 18.83 6.19 -1.00
CA SER A 140 19.44 6.12 0.34
C SER A 140 18.57 5.33 1.32
N ILE A 141 17.30 5.71 1.43
CA ILE A 141 16.31 5.05 2.29
C ILE A 141 16.09 3.60 1.84
N GLN A 142 15.96 3.36 0.53
CA GLN A 142 15.76 2.00 0.02
C GLN A 142 16.96 1.09 0.33
N ARG A 143 18.20 1.60 0.28
CA ARG A 143 19.41 0.87 0.67
C ARG A 143 19.40 0.54 2.16
N GLN A 144 19.09 1.51 3.03
CA GLN A 144 19.00 1.28 4.47
C GLN A 144 18.00 0.16 4.82
N ILE A 145 16.82 0.16 4.17
CA ILE A 145 15.81 -0.89 4.37
C ILE A 145 16.33 -2.26 3.91
N LYS A 146 17.02 -2.32 2.76
CA LYS A 146 17.62 -3.57 2.24
C LYS A 146 18.73 -4.10 3.14
N GLU A 147 19.60 -3.23 3.64
CA GLU A 147 20.70 -3.58 4.56
C GLU A 147 20.18 -4.17 5.88
N ARG A 148 18.98 -3.77 6.31
CA ARG A 148 18.28 -4.36 7.47
C ARG A 148 17.64 -5.73 7.18
N GLY A 149 17.71 -6.22 5.95
CA GLY A 149 17.15 -7.51 5.54
C GLY A 149 15.62 -7.52 5.44
N CYS A 150 14.98 -6.34 5.40
CA CYS A 150 13.53 -6.22 5.34
C CYS A 150 12.97 -6.76 4.01
N GLN A 151 11.75 -7.29 4.06
CA GLN A 151 10.97 -7.55 2.86
C GLN A 151 10.46 -6.22 2.30
N ILE A 152 10.70 -5.95 1.02
CA ILE A 152 10.17 -4.76 0.35
C ILE A 152 8.92 -5.13 -0.46
N VAL A 153 7.88 -4.31 -0.33
CA VAL A 153 6.72 -4.27 -1.23
C VAL A 153 6.78 -2.96 -2.00
N ASP A 154 7.14 -3.04 -3.28
CA ASP A 154 7.31 -1.87 -4.13
C ASP A 154 6.01 -1.57 -4.89
N THR A 155 5.45 -0.39 -4.66
CA THR A 155 4.19 0.06 -5.30
C THR A 155 4.40 1.08 -6.41
N THR A 156 5.65 1.48 -6.67
CA THR A 156 6.03 2.38 -7.77
C THR A 156 5.71 1.77 -9.13
#